data_AF-A0A7S1XFH4-F1
#
_entry.id   AF-A0A7S1XFH4-F1
#
_cell.length_a   1.000
_cell.length_b   1.000
_cell.length_c   1.000
_cell.angle_alpha   90.00
_cell.angle_beta   90.00
_cell.angle_gamma   90.00
#
_symmetry.space_group_name_H-M   'P 1'
#
loop_
_entity.id
_entity.type
_entity.pdbx_description
1 polymer ?
#
loop_
_entity_poly.entity_id
_entity_poly.type
_entity_poly.pdbx_seq_one_letter_code
_entity_poly.pdbx_strand_id
1 'polypeptide(L)'
;DRLRSIDSSVTELMFWGHRDAQTWTLFIHLRYVGPNGSLAFLECSPDHFIYLNGRIRPAQTAQVGDTLQHSSGRALPVVEVRSMVRQGLFNPHTLDGNLVVNDIVVSSYTSAVLPST
;
A
#
# COMPACT_ATOMS: atom_id res chain seq x y z
N ASP A 1 -6.37 -16.28 -8.90
CA ASP A 1 -5.88 -14.92 -8.57
C ASP A 1 -4.45 -15.01 -8.05
N ARG A 2 -3.51 -14.24 -8.62
CA ARG A 2 -2.06 -14.29 -8.31
C ARG A 2 -1.59 -12.86 -8.02
N LEU A 3 -0.81 -12.69 -6.96
CA LEU A 3 -0.29 -11.39 -6.53
C LEU A 3 1.24 -11.43 -6.46
N ARG A 4 1.89 -10.27 -6.53
CA ARG A 4 3.34 -10.17 -6.40
C ARG A 4 3.73 -10.02 -4.93
N SER A 5 4.61 -10.90 -4.45
CA SER A 5 5.23 -10.82 -3.13
C SER A 5 6.47 -9.91 -3.14
N ILE A 6 6.96 -9.57 -1.96
CA ILE A 6 8.11 -8.71 -1.73
C ILE A 6 9.41 -9.25 -2.33
N ASP A 7 9.60 -10.57 -2.35
CA ASP A 7 10.75 -11.24 -2.98
C ASP A 7 10.61 -11.32 -4.52
N SER A 8 9.61 -10.64 -5.09
CA SER A 8 9.21 -10.69 -6.49
C SER A 8 8.72 -12.05 -6.99
N SER A 9 8.53 -13.02 -6.10
CA SER A 9 7.78 -14.24 -6.40
C SER A 9 6.29 -13.94 -6.55
N VAL A 10 5.56 -14.91 -7.08
CA VAL A 10 4.10 -14.87 -7.13
C VAL A 10 3.57 -15.60 -5.91
N THR A 11 2.74 -14.92 -5.12
CA THR A 11 2.05 -15.49 -3.96
C THR A 11 0.58 -15.73 -4.27
N GLU A 12 0.02 -16.74 -3.62
CA GLU A 12 -1.39 -17.11 -3.76
C GLU A 12 -2.26 -16.15 -2.95
N LEU A 13 -3.37 -15.73 -3.57
CA LEU A 13 -4.41 -15.03 -2.84
C LEU A 13 -5.12 -16.03 -1.93
N MET A 14 -5.11 -15.77 -0.63
CA MET A 14 -5.79 -16.62 0.35
C MET A 14 -7.28 -16.28 0.46
N PHE A 15 -7.60 -15.01 0.71
CA PHE A 15 -8.98 -14.53 0.77
C PHE A 15 -9.05 -13.01 0.57
N TRP A 16 -10.27 -12.49 0.44
CA TRP A 16 -10.54 -11.06 0.38
C TRP A 16 -11.15 -10.59 1.69
N GLY A 17 -10.52 -9.62 2.37
CA GLY A 17 -11.15 -8.91 3.49
C GLY A 17 -12.24 -7.93 3.01
N HIS A 18 -12.03 -7.34 1.83
CA HIS A 18 -13.02 -6.56 1.10
C HIS A 18 -12.78 -6.69 -0.42
N ARG A 19 -13.85 -6.79 -1.21
CA ARG A 19 -13.77 -6.80 -2.67
C ARG A 19 -15.05 -6.22 -3.25
N ASP A 20 -15.12 -4.91 -3.29
CA ASP A 20 -16.28 -4.18 -3.80
C ASP A 20 -15.81 -3.13 -4.79
N ALA A 21 -16.16 -3.31 -6.06
CA ALA A 21 -15.79 -2.37 -7.12
C ALA A 21 -16.70 -1.13 -7.16
N GLN A 22 -17.84 -1.13 -6.47
CA GLN A 22 -18.88 -0.11 -6.57
C GLN A 22 -18.93 0.83 -5.37
N THR A 23 -18.36 0.45 -4.23
CA THR A 23 -18.29 1.30 -3.04
C THR A 23 -17.47 2.57 -3.29
N TRP A 24 -17.93 3.70 -2.75
CA TRP A 24 -17.17 4.94 -2.70
C TRP A 24 -16.52 5.08 -1.33
N THR A 25 -15.21 5.23 -1.28
CA THR A 25 -14.44 5.22 -0.03
C THR A 25 -13.40 6.35 -0.03
N LEU A 26 -13.03 6.81 1.15
CA LEU A 26 -11.91 7.74 1.36
C LEU A 26 -10.58 7.01 1.13
N PHE A 27 -9.70 7.62 0.36
CA PHE A 27 -8.34 7.16 0.09
C PHE A 27 -7.33 8.25 0.43
N ILE A 28 -6.15 7.81 0.87
CA ILE A 28 -4.95 8.62 0.93
C ILE A 28 -4.20 8.41 -0.39
N HIS A 29 -3.93 9.51 -1.08
CA HIS A 29 -3.13 9.53 -2.30
C HIS A 29 -1.75 10.10 -1.99
N LEU A 30 -0.74 9.28 -2.24
CA LEU A 30 0.66 9.58 -2.01
C LEU A 30 1.36 9.63 -3.37
N ARG A 31 1.87 10.80 -3.77
CA ARG A 31 2.80 10.86 -4.92
C ARG A 31 4.22 10.67 -4.44
N TYR A 32 5.00 9.91 -5.19
CA TYR A 32 6.41 9.67 -4.92
C TYR A 32 7.27 9.76 -6.16
N VAL A 33 8.58 9.97 -5.96
CA VAL A 33 9.58 9.94 -7.03
C VAL A 33 10.10 8.51 -7.18
N GLY A 34 9.85 7.92 -8.34
CA GLY A 34 10.24 6.56 -8.69
C GLY A 34 11.76 6.40 -8.93
N PRO A 35 12.24 5.16 -9.11
CA PRO A 35 13.66 4.84 -9.25
C PRO A 35 14.41 5.59 -10.36
N ASN A 36 13.71 6.00 -11.41
CA ASN A 36 14.22 6.72 -12.59
C ASN A 36 13.88 8.23 -12.56
N GLY A 37 13.39 8.75 -11.44
CA GLY A 37 12.97 10.16 -11.31
C GLY A 37 11.55 10.45 -11.80
N SER A 38 10.81 9.46 -12.30
CA SER A 38 9.41 9.65 -12.70
C SER A 38 8.51 9.88 -11.48
N LEU A 39 7.37 10.55 -11.67
CA LEU A 39 6.36 10.66 -10.63
C LEU A 39 5.35 9.52 -10.78
N ALA A 40 5.07 8.84 -9.68
CA ALA A 40 4.05 7.80 -9.56
C ALA A 40 3.21 8.03 -8.29
N PHE A 41 2.21 7.19 -8.06
CA PHE A 41 1.35 7.32 -6.90
C PHE A 41 0.90 5.97 -6.31
N LEU A 42 0.62 6.00 -5.02
CA LEU A 42 -0.05 4.93 -4.28
C LEU A 42 -1.35 5.50 -3.70
N GLU A 43 -2.44 4.76 -3.87
CA GLU A 43 -3.74 5.05 -3.27
C GLU A 43 -4.13 3.88 -2.38
N CYS A 44 -4.41 4.14 -1.12
CA CYS A 44 -4.93 3.14 -0.18
C CYS A 44 -5.87 3.79 0.84
N SER A 45 -6.69 2.99 1.53
CA SER A 45 -7.56 3.51 2.58
C SER A 45 -6.73 4.11 3.74
N PRO A 46 -7.27 5.09 4.49
CA PRO A 46 -6.57 5.75 5.61
C PRO A 46 -5.90 4.80 6.59
N ASP A 47 -6.57 3.70 6.88
CA ASP A 47 -6.17 2.69 7.86
C ASP A 47 -5.31 1.56 7.27
N HIS A 48 -5.00 1.59 5.98
CA HIS A 48 -4.15 0.60 5.34
C HIS A 48 -2.71 0.72 5.83
N PHE A 49 -2.09 -0.38 6.24
CA PHE A 49 -0.71 -0.36 6.72
C PHE A 49 0.28 -0.36 5.55
N ILE A 50 1.17 0.62 5.53
CA ILE A 50 2.25 0.78 4.56
C ILE A 50 3.59 0.97 5.27
N TYR A 51 4.70 0.74 4.57
CA TYR A 51 6.03 1.02 5.11
C TYR A 51 6.41 2.48 4.86
N LEU A 52 6.35 3.29 5.93
CA LEU A 52 6.82 4.67 5.96
C LEU A 52 8.13 4.74 6.75
N ASN A 53 9.20 5.24 6.12
CA ASN A 53 10.52 5.37 6.74
C ASN A 53 11.03 4.05 7.36
N GLY A 54 10.79 2.93 6.65
CA GLY A 54 11.16 1.60 7.08
C GLY A 54 10.31 1.01 8.22
N ARG A 55 9.19 1.63 8.59
CA ARG A 55 8.28 1.15 9.64
C ARG A 55 6.86 1.00 9.13
N ILE A 56 6.15 -0.03 9.56
CA ILE A 56 4.73 -0.21 9.27
C ILE A 56 3.89 0.84 9.99
N ARG A 57 3.09 1.60 9.25
CA ARG A 57 2.22 2.68 9.77
C ARG A 57 0.94 2.82 8.92
N PRO A 58 -0.16 3.30 9.50
CA PRO A 58 -1.37 3.61 8.71
C PRO A 58 -1.08 4.70 7.67
N ALA A 59 -1.62 4.56 6.47
CA ALA A 59 -1.41 5.48 5.36
C ALA A 59 -1.76 6.93 5.70
N GLN A 60 -2.78 7.16 6.52
CA GLN A 60 -3.19 8.50 6.96
C GLN A 60 -2.14 9.25 7.78
N THR A 61 -1.11 8.56 8.27
CA THR A 61 -0.01 9.18 9.02
C THR A 61 1.11 9.70 8.11
N ALA A 62 1.06 9.42 6.81
CA ALA A 62 2.08 9.85 5.86
C ALA A 62 2.17 11.37 5.75
N GLN A 63 3.39 11.86 5.62
CA GLN A 63 3.71 13.26 5.42
C GLN A 63 4.63 13.45 4.21
N VAL A 64 4.62 14.64 3.61
CA VAL A 64 5.62 15.00 2.60
C VAL A 64 7.00 14.93 3.24
N GLY A 65 7.96 14.29 2.55
CA GLY A 65 9.30 14.03 3.06
C GLY A 65 9.47 12.63 3.66
N ASP A 66 8.38 11.90 3.95
CA ASP A 66 8.47 10.47 4.26
C ASP A 66 8.97 9.67 3.04
N THR A 67 9.37 8.42 3.29
CA THR A 67 9.77 7.47 2.26
C THR A 67 8.88 6.23 2.23
N LEU A 68 8.51 5.80 1.04
CA LEU A 68 7.86 4.51 0.78
C LEU A 68 8.90 3.42 0.50
N GLN A 69 8.57 2.19 0.87
CA GLN A 69 9.40 1.02 0.57
C GLN A 69 9.10 0.49 -0.84
N HIS A 70 10.03 0.64 -1.77
CA HIS A 70 9.97 -0.02 -3.08
C HIS A 70 10.26 -1.52 -2.95
N SER A 71 9.69 -2.32 -3.84
CA SER A 71 9.89 -3.77 -3.93
C SER A 71 11.37 -4.18 -4.10
N SER A 72 12.21 -3.31 -4.66
CA SER A 72 13.66 -3.54 -4.76
C SER A 72 14.45 -3.24 -3.48
N GLY A 73 13.79 -2.90 -2.36
CA GLY A 73 14.45 -2.46 -1.13
C GLY A 73 14.76 -0.96 -1.06
N ARG A 74 14.58 -0.19 -2.15
CA ARG A 74 14.87 1.26 -2.18
C ARG A 74 13.79 2.08 -1.45
N ALA A 75 14.22 3.13 -0.77
CA ALA A 75 13.34 4.15 -0.22
C ALA A 75 12.99 5.20 -1.30
N LEU A 76 11.69 5.46 -1.53
CA LEU A 76 11.20 6.42 -2.52
C LEU A 76 10.54 7.61 -1.81
N PRO A 77 10.95 8.86 -2.07
CA PRO A 77 10.45 10.01 -1.33
C PRO A 77 9.02 10.37 -1.73
N VAL A 78 8.18 10.64 -0.74
CA VAL A 78 6.83 11.17 -0.88
C VAL A 78 6.91 12.68 -1.07
N VAL A 79 6.29 13.17 -2.15
CA VAL A 79 6.32 14.59 -2.56
C VAL A 79 4.96 15.27 -2.49
N GLU A 80 3.87 14.49 -2.40
CA GLU A 80 2.52 15.01 -2.22
C GLU A 80 1.70 14.01 -1.38
N VAL A 81 0.90 14.53 -0.45
CA VAL A 81 -0.08 13.78 0.32
C VAL A 81 -1.42 14.50 0.23
N ARG A 82 -2.48 13.78 -0.14
CA ARG A 82 -3.85 14.31 -0.10
C ARG A 82 -4.88 13.23 0.18
N SER A 83 -6.04 13.65 0.67
CA SER A 83 -7.22 12.81 0.80
C SER A 83 -8.11 12.94 -0.44
N MET A 84 -8.73 11.85 -0.88
CA MET A 84 -9.64 11.83 -2.02
C MET A 84 -10.70 10.75 -1.86
N VAL A 85 -11.87 10.93 -2.47
CA VAL A 85 -12.87 9.86 -2.57
C VAL A 85 -12.69 9.16 -3.92
N ARG A 86 -12.68 7.82 -3.89
CA ARG A 86 -12.54 6.95 -5.06
C ARG A 86 -13.56 5.82 -5.00
N GLN A 87 -13.90 5.28 -6.17
CA GLN A 87 -14.73 4.10 -6.28
C GLN A 87 -13.85 2.85 -6.32
N GLY A 88 -14.27 1.81 -5.60
CA GLY A 88 -13.58 0.53 -5.50
C GLY A 88 -12.76 0.40 -4.23
N LEU A 89 -12.94 -0.72 -3.50
CA LEU A 89 -12.19 -1.08 -2.31
C LEU A 89 -11.83 -2.56 -2.36
N PHE A 90 -10.53 -2.82 -2.44
CA PHE A 90 -9.94 -4.13 -2.58
C PHE A 90 -8.90 -4.34 -1.47
N ASN A 91 -9.09 -5.39 -0.67
CA ASN A 91 -8.18 -5.77 0.40
C ASN A 91 -7.90 -7.29 0.28
N PRO A 92 -6.93 -7.68 -0.56
CA PRO A 92 -6.50 -9.06 -0.67
C PRO A 92 -5.54 -9.44 0.45
N HIS A 93 -5.71 -10.66 0.97
CA HIS A 93 -4.79 -11.26 1.93
C HIS A 93 -3.95 -12.36 1.27
N THR A 94 -2.65 -12.31 1.49
CA THR A 94 -1.67 -13.31 1.08
C THR A 94 -1.15 -14.08 2.30
N LEU A 95 -0.47 -15.20 2.07
CA LEU A 95 0.06 -16.04 3.16
C LEU A 95 1.13 -15.32 4.01
N ASP A 96 1.96 -14.49 3.36
CA ASP A 96 3.05 -13.71 3.96
C ASP A 96 2.60 -12.35 4.51
N GLY A 97 1.33 -11.98 4.35
CA GLY A 97 0.74 -10.75 4.88
C GLY A 97 1.25 -9.45 4.23
N ASN A 98 1.95 -9.56 3.09
CA ASN A 98 2.47 -8.42 2.34
C ASN A 98 2.13 -8.56 0.84
N LEU A 99 2.01 -7.42 0.16
CA LEU A 99 1.75 -7.36 -1.28
C LEU A 99 2.51 -6.18 -1.90
N VAL A 100 2.75 -6.28 -3.20
CA VAL A 100 3.34 -5.20 -3.99
C VAL A 100 2.25 -4.53 -4.86
N VAL A 101 2.04 -3.23 -4.65
CA VAL A 101 1.10 -2.38 -5.43
C VAL A 101 1.86 -1.21 -6.01
N ASN A 102 1.81 -1.03 -7.33
CA ASN A 102 2.58 0.00 -8.04
C ASN A 102 4.07 0.00 -7.65
N ASP A 103 4.65 -1.20 -7.49
CA ASP A 103 6.01 -1.45 -7.03
C ASP A 103 6.34 -1.01 -5.58
N ILE A 104 5.33 -0.63 -4.80
CA ILE A 104 5.43 -0.31 -3.37
C ILE A 104 4.99 -1.52 -2.53
N VAL A 105 5.77 -1.82 -1.49
CA VAL A 105 5.42 -2.86 -0.51
C VAL A 105 4.36 -2.30 0.45
N VAL A 106 3.23 -2.99 0.55
CA VAL A 106 2.13 -2.69 1.47
C VAL A 106 1.70 -3.95 2.22
N SER A 107 1.02 -3.78 3.36
CA SER A 107 0.55 -4.91 4.16
C SER A 107 -0.82 -5.40 3.68
N SER A 108 -1.11 -6.69 3.85
CA SER A 108 -2.49 -7.20 3.74
C SER A 108 -3.41 -6.68 4.85
N TYR A 109 -2.83 -6.17 5.94
CA TYR A 109 -3.56 -5.74 7.11
C TYR A 109 -3.95 -4.25 7.07
N THR A 110 -5.02 -3.93 7.79
CA THR A 110 -5.46 -2.56 8.06
C THR A 110 -5.58 -2.37 9.57
N SER A 111 -5.78 -1.16 10.07
CA SER A 111 -5.99 -0.96 11.52
C SER A 111 -7.20 -1.73 12.08
N ALA A 112 -8.12 -2.19 11.24
CA ALA A 112 -9.22 -3.08 11.62
C ALA A 112 -8.76 -4.48 12.08
N VAL A 113 -7.58 -4.94 11.64
CA VAL A 113 -6.93 -6.19 12.06
C VAL A 113 -5.43 -5.93 12.18
N LEU A 114 -4.94 -5.73 13.40
CA LEU A 114 -3.50 -5.53 13.64
C LEU A 114 -2.70 -6.78 13.23
N PRO A 115 -1.51 -6.64 12.61
CA PRO A 115 -0.60 -7.76 12.43
C PRO A 115 -0.29 -8.40 13.78
N SER A 116 -0.43 -9.73 13.88
CA SER A 116 -0.03 -10.47 15.09
C SER A 116 1.48 -10.30 15.30
N THR A 117 1.87 -9.91 16.51
CA THR A 117 3.27 -9.76 16.97
C THR A 117 4.05 -11.05 16.92
#